data_AF-A0AAE1CLZ0-F1
#
_entry.id   AF-A0AAE1CLZ0-F1
#
_cell.length_a   1.000
_cell.length_b   1.000
_cell.length_c   1.000
_cell.angle_alpha   90.00
_cell.angle_beta   90.00
_cell.angle_gamma   90.00
#
_symmetry.space_group_name_H-M   'P 1'
#
loop_
_entity.id
_entity.type
_entity.pdbx_description
1 polymer ?
#
loop_
_entity_poly.entity_id
_entity_poly.type
_entity_poly.pdbx_seq_one_letter_code
_entity_poly.pdbx_strand_id
1 'polypeptide(L)'
;MPVSFLILVAMVGIHGADCVLTPFNLWPLTNISFAWDVITEKDASHPDKNHCPTSLVAGPTNFNFLSFLFDRTADSYVRVTTADDGDGFSAVTLAFLLYLESLTSGLILEYKNTKADEGLALTPTVTSPDALDGIVLELQSGTPHARIYNGDSNLLTSVTSSVALTPSTWTWVAVRWDGDTGDLSVQVGAVTTEEPLPEGSSSSTPLVVRKGDIQLGQYLTHGAHISFSGRLCCLALFKSIVDVSNSESLLYSTVDPTNWQAKVPDVKSGCSQSVISSDPSILHLWPLSNTSFGYDVINTIAPHAPADYQCSRSNAEDTVTNRPVVYMDASQLSYLDFNVAHAIFQETMLSFQVFLQPKDPVEGVVWDYCLPPGRSGVGFQRMTLTLETGIPTVSFFDEFGQCGSVINREAILPNIWTLIYLVFSTSSSKLVIQTLTEDSMASSSSGRVTCSSATNKPPTRGVLTVGSLSDTSLQRGSRSVGFRGNIACLTIFNQNTDRLTAFKNLQRQCTNLDNLELSEDPDECSRSPPMRERKFVKAAVDKQPQQQDPLACYPAASLIVCSYRCRHGALCRAFSYCPDQAECCLYDYVTEAGLEEQIGTFYYTVSRI
;
A
#
# COMPACT_ATOMS: atom_id res chain seq x y z
N MET A 1 -62.84 -43.52 2.35
CA MET A 1 -61.37 -43.64 2.24
C MET A 1 -60.90 -42.58 1.26
N PRO A 2 -60.27 -41.49 1.72
CA PRO A 2 -59.80 -40.44 0.83
C PRO A 2 -58.43 -40.84 0.27
N VAL A 3 -58.29 -40.71 -1.05
CA VAL A 3 -57.03 -40.88 -1.77
C VAL A 3 -56.25 -39.57 -1.63
N SER A 4 -55.13 -39.61 -0.93
CA SER A 4 -54.20 -38.48 -0.83
C SER A 4 -53.55 -38.22 -2.19
N PHE A 5 -53.79 -37.05 -2.76
CA PHE A 5 -53.01 -36.52 -3.87
C PHE A 5 -51.65 -36.07 -3.33
N LEU A 6 -50.59 -36.77 -3.75
CA LEU A 6 -49.21 -36.33 -3.56
C LEU A 6 -48.91 -35.28 -4.65
N ILE A 7 -48.90 -34.00 -4.30
CA ILE A 7 -48.41 -32.93 -5.17
C ILE A 7 -46.87 -33.00 -5.10
N LEU A 8 -46.26 -33.53 -6.16
CA LEU A 8 -44.83 -33.44 -6.39
C LEU A 8 -44.52 -32.02 -6.88
N VAL A 9 -44.12 -31.13 -5.97
CA VAL A 9 -43.54 -29.83 -6.36
C VAL A 9 -42.14 -30.09 -6.88
N ALA A 10 -42.02 -30.26 -8.20
CA ALA A 10 -40.74 -30.15 -8.88
C ALA A 10 -40.32 -28.67 -8.86
N MET A 11 -39.50 -28.28 -7.87
CA MET A 11 -38.68 -27.09 -8.00
C MET A 11 -37.66 -27.35 -9.12
N VAL A 12 -38.05 -27.02 -10.34
CA VAL A 12 -37.10 -26.79 -11.43
C VAL A 12 -36.37 -25.51 -11.04
N GLY A 13 -35.28 -25.67 -10.31
CA GLY A 13 -34.27 -24.63 -10.18
C GLY A 13 -33.70 -24.38 -11.57
N ILE A 14 -34.33 -23.48 -12.31
CA ILE A 14 -33.69 -22.83 -13.43
C ILE A 14 -32.54 -22.06 -12.79
N HIS A 15 -31.34 -22.64 -12.79
CA HIS A 15 -30.12 -21.84 -12.85
C HIS A 15 -30.32 -20.98 -14.10
N GLY A 16 -30.85 -19.76 -13.90
CA GLY A 16 -30.72 -18.74 -14.92
C GLY A 16 -29.24 -18.66 -15.17
N ALA A 17 -28.82 -19.01 -16.39
CA ALA A 17 -27.51 -18.60 -16.85
C ALA A 17 -27.43 -17.10 -16.53
N ASP A 18 -26.47 -16.71 -15.70
CA ASP A 18 -26.23 -15.32 -15.35
C ASP A 18 -26.19 -14.53 -16.67
N CYS A 19 -27.27 -13.79 -16.97
CA CYS A 19 -27.30 -12.90 -18.11
C CYS A 19 -26.24 -11.83 -17.82
N VAL A 20 -25.03 -12.04 -18.35
CA VAL A 20 -23.91 -11.12 -18.17
C VAL A 20 -24.37 -9.74 -18.62
N LEU A 21 -24.42 -8.81 -17.68
CA LEU A 21 -24.66 -7.40 -17.91
C LEU A 21 -23.58 -6.87 -18.86
N THR A 22 -23.92 -6.81 -20.14
CA THR A 22 -22.98 -6.45 -21.20
C THR A 22 -23.18 -4.99 -21.55
N PRO A 23 -22.19 -4.11 -21.30
CA PRO A 23 -22.28 -2.71 -21.65
C PRO A 23 -22.22 -2.54 -23.18
N PHE A 24 -22.84 -1.47 -23.67
CA PHE A 24 -22.75 -1.08 -25.08
C PHE A 24 -21.42 -0.39 -25.40
N ASN A 25 -20.93 0.43 -24.47
CA ASN A 25 -19.58 0.99 -24.52
C ASN A 25 -18.92 0.82 -23.14
N LEU A 26 -17.63 0.52 -23.11
CA LEU A 26 -16.86 0.39 -21.88
C LEU A 26 -15.51 1.08 -22.01
N TRP A 27 -15.30 2.10 -21.17
CA TRP A 27 -14.03 2.82 -21.07
C TRP A 27 -13.40 2.54 -19.71
N PRO A 28 -12.31 1.77 -19.65
CA PRO A 28 -11.69 1.40 -18.39
C PRO A 28 -10.81 2.51 -17.79
N LEU A 29 -10.73 3.70 -18.40
CA LEU A 29 -10.04 4.90 -17.87
C LEU A 29 -8.70 4.59 -17.17
N THR A 30 -7.78 3.91 -17.87
CA THR A 30 -6.55 3.34 -17.29
C THR A 30 -5.28 4.11 -17.66
N ASN A 31 -4.13 3.72 -17.07
CA ASN A 31 -2.79 4.12 -17.49
C ASN A 31 -2.34 3.62 -18.87
N ILE A 32 -3.04 2.64 -19.42
CA ILE A 32 -2.70 1.97 -20.68
C ILE A 32 -3.53 2.59 -21.82
N SER A 33 -4.78 2.99 -21.52
CA SER A 33 -5.56 3.89 -22.35
C SER A 33 -6.71 4.52 -21.56
N PHE A 34 -6.90 5.82 -21.76
CA PHE A 34 -7.95 6.63 -21.10
C PHE A 34 -9.12 6.96 -22.02
N ALA A 35 -8.99 6.69 -23.33
CA ALA A 35 -9.99 7.02 -24.34
C ALA A 35 -10.34 5.83 -25.25
N TRP A 36 -9.80 4.65 -24.98
CA TRP A 36 -10.10 3.43 -25.73
C TRP A 36 -11.37 2.76 -25.24
N ASP A 37 -12.26 2.45 -26.17
CA ASP A 37 -13.43 1.61 -25.91
C ASP A 37 -13.07 0.14 -26.20
N VAL A 38 -13.15 -0.70 -25.16
CA VAL A 38 -12.81 -2.12 -25.26
C VAL A 38 -13.89 -2.97 -25.93
N ILE A 39 -15.14 -2.48 -25.99
CA ILE A 39 -16.24 -3.19 -26.64
C ILE A 39 -16.22 -2.96 -28.15
N THR A 40 -15.98 -1.70 -28.56
CA THR A 40 -15.99 -1.35 -29.99
C THR A 40 -14.61 -1.37 -30.65
N GLU A 41 -13.56 -1.63 -29.85
CA GLU A 41 -12.16 -1.68 -30.27
C GLU A 41 -11.72 -0.43 -31.04
N LYS A 42 -12.09 0.74 -30.52
CA LYS A 42 -11.79 2.04 -31.15
C LYS A 42 -11.33 3.07 -30.14
N ASP A 43 -10.39 3.92 -30.58
CA ASP A 43 -10.08 5.16 -29.90
C ASP A 43 -11.29 6.10 -29.98
N ALA A 44 -11.66 6.71 -28.86
CA ALA A 44 -12.45 7.92 -28.91
C ALA A 44 -11.67 9.01 -29.66
N SER A 45 -12.40 9.94 -30.29
CA SER A 45 -11.87 11.00 -31.15
C SER A 45 -10.45 11.48 -30.75
N HIS A 46 -9.46 11.16 -31.58
CA HIS A 46 -8.03 11.54 -31.49
C HIS A 46 -7.64 12.33 -30.23
N PRO A 47 -7.21 11.68 -29.13
CA PRO A 47 -6.56 12.40 -28.05
C PRO A 47 -5.36 13.13 -28.64
N ASP A 48 -5.28 14.44 -28.43
CA ASP A 48 -4.14 15.23 -28.87
C ASP A 48 -2.87 14.59 -28.31
N LYS A 49 -1.91 14.25 -29.18
CA LYS A 49 -0.77 13.36 -28.86
C LYS A 49 0.15 13.90 -27.75
N ASN A 50 -0.08 15.13 -27.32
CA ASN A 50 0.66 15.82 -26.27
C ASN A 50 -0.13 15.97 -24.95
N HIS A 51 -1.40 15.57 -24.91
CA HIS A 51 -2.25 15.64 -23.72
C HIS A 51 -2.24 14.30 -23.00
N CYS A 52 -1.30 14.19 -22.07
CA CYS A 52 -1.22 13.06 -21.15
C CYS A 52 -1.97 13.42 -19.87
N PRO A 53 -2.68 12.46 -19.25
CA PRO A 53 -3.15 12.61 -17.89
C PRO A 53 -1.95 13.00 -17.02
N THR A 54 -2.01 14.16 -16.35
CA THR A 54 -0.87 14.64 -15.55
C THR A 54 -0.56 13.70 -14.37
N SER A 55 -1.50 12.81 -14.00
CA SER A 55 -1.40 11.99 -12.79
C SER A 55 -2.19 10.67 -12.89
N LEU A 56 -1.49 9.54 -12.87
CA LEU A 56 -2.07 8.19 -12.71
C LEU A 56 -1.84 7.71 -11.27
N VAL A 57 -2.91 7.27 -10.60
CA VAL A 57 -2.98 6.92 -9.17
C VAL A 57 -3.51 5.49 -8.99
N ALA A 58 -3.19 4.83 -7.88
CA ALA A 58 -3.71 3.48 -7.61
C ALA A 58 -5.24 3.42 -7.72
N GLY A 59 -5.74 2.46 -8.50
CA GLY A 59 -7.17 2.19 -8.64
C GLY A 59 -7.75 1.48 -7.40
N PRO A 60 -9.03 1.08 -7.47
CA PRO A 60 -9.65 0.21 -6.48
C PRO A 60 -8.83 -1.07 -6.28
N THR A 61 -8.73 -1.55 -5.05
CA THR A 61 -7.95 -2.76 -4.70
C THR A 61 -8.37 -4.01 -5.46
N ASN A 62 -9.60 -4.01 -5.97
CA ASN A 62 -10.18 -5.13 -6.72
C ASN A 62 -9.78 -5.12 -8.20
N PHE A 63 -9.10 -4.08 -8.70
CA PHE A 63 -8.64 -3.99 -10.08
C PHE A 63 -7.13 -3.81 -10.18
N ASN A 64 -6.52 -4.49 -11.14
CA ASN A 64 -5.07 -4.47 -11.35
C ASN A 64 -4.66 -3.40 -12.38
N PHE A 65 -5.13 -2.16 -12.23
CA PHE A 65 -4.74 -1.03 -13.07
C PHE A 65 -4.81 0.31 -12.32
N LEU A 66 -4.16 1.35 -12.87
CA LEU A 66 -4.15 2.70 -12.28
C LEU A 66 -5.37 3.49 -12.76
N SER A 67 -5.97 4.26 -11.84
CA SER A 67 -7.05 5.21 -12.11
C SER A 67 -6.53 6.61 -12.43
N PHE A 68 -7.39 7.41 -13.07
CA PHE A 68 -7.08 8.79 -13.44
C PHE A 68 -7.38 9.75 -12.30
N LEU A 69 -6.46 10.67 -11.99
CA LEU A 69 -6.69 11.77 -11.04
C LEU A 69 -7.18 13.02 -11.76
N PHE A 70 -8.33 13.52 -11.32
CA PHE A 70 -8.86 14.83 -11.65
C PHE A 70 -8.46 15.81 -10.55
N ASP A 71 -7.63 16.79 -10.87
CA ASP A 71 -6.99 17.71 -9.92
C ASP A 71 -7.47 19.16 -10.04
N ARG A 72 -8.56 19.38 -10.81
CA ARG A 72 -9.14 20.68 -11.14
C ARG A 72 -8.29 21.58 -12.04
N THR A 73 -7.18 21.07 -12.58
CA THR A 73 -6.45 21.82 -13.61
C THR A 73 -7.24 21.87 -14.91
N ALA A 74 -7.02 22.91 -15.70
CA ALA A 74 -7.77 23.10 -16.95
C ALA A 74 -7.51 22.00 -17.99
N ASP A 75 -6.43 21.25 -17.82
CA ASP A 75 -5.96 20.20 -18.72
C ASP A 75 -6.34 18.78 -18.23
N SER A 76 -6.99 18.67 -17.07
CA SER A 76 -7.39 17.40 -16.46
C SER A 76 -8.84 17.04 -16.82
N TYR A 77 -9.05 16.61 -18.07
CA TYR A 77 -10.34 16.14 -18.55
C TYR A 77 -10.19 14.98 -19.54
N VAL A 78 -11.26 14.21 -19.74
CA VAL A 78 -11.32 13.14 -20.74
C VAL A 78 -12.54 13.35 -21.62
N ARG A 79 -12.40 13.13 -22.92
CA ARG A 79 -13.54 13.10 -23.86
C ARG A 79 -13.59 11.73 -24.54
N VAL A 80 -14.75 11.08 -24.47
CA VAL A 80 -15.03 9.83 -25.17
C VAL A 80 -16.26 9.98 -26.06
N THR A 81 -16.31 9.27 -27.18
CA THR A 81 -17.44 9.31 -28.11
C THR A 81 -18.24 8.02 -28.02
N THR A 82 -19.56 8.10 -27.91
CA THR A 82 -20.43 6.93 -27.92
C THR A 82 -20.55 6.35 -29.34
N ALA A 83 -20.77 5.04 -29.45
CA ALA A 83 -20.96 4.43 -30.76
C ALA A 83 -22.30 4.85 -31.39
N ASP A 84 -22.33 4.90 -32.73
CA ASP A 84 -23.57 5.18 -33.46
C ASP A 84 -24.42 3.92 -33.55
N ASP A 85 -25.64 3.98 -33.00
CA ASP A 85 -26.59 2.87 -33.07
C ASP A 85 -27.68 3.06 -34.14
N GLY A 86 -27.63 4.14 -34.92
CA GLY A 86 -28.63 4.47 -35.96
C GLY A 86 -29.98 4.93 -35.40
N ASP A 87 -30.57 4.15 -34.49
CA ASP A 87 -31.93 4.35 -33.96
C ASP A 87 -31.93 5.07 -32.59
N GLY A 88 -30.88 4.90 -31.78
CA GLY A 88 -30.72 5.48 -30.44
C GLY A 88 -31.42 4.67 -29.33
N PHE A 89 -31.22 5.05 -28.06
CA PHE A 89 -31.70 4.32 -26.87
C PHE A 89 -32.87 5.06 -26.18
N SER A 90 -33.99 4.36 -25.96
CA SER A 90 -35.08 4.89 -25.12
C SER A 90 -34.73 4.84 -23.64
N ALA A 91 -33.89 3.89 -23.20
CA ALA A 91 -33.41 3.80 -21.83
C ALA A 91 -31.88 3.74 -21.80
N VAL A 92 -31.27 4.41 -20.82
CA VAL A 92 -29.82 4.44 -20.66
C VAL A 92 -29.41 4.42 -19.20
N THR A 93 -28.33 3.70 -18.91
CA THR A 93 -27.59 3.82 -17.64
C THR A 93 -26.13 4.17 -17.94
N LEU A 94 -25.65 5.26 -17.34
CA LEU A 94 -24.24 5.58 -17.24
C LEU A 94 -23.77 5.19 -15.84
N ALA A 95 -22.94 4.14 -15.73
CA ALA A 95 -22.40 3.67 -14.46
C ALA A 95 -20.89 3.84 -14.44
N PHE A 96 -20.37 4.38 -13.34
CA PHE A 96 -18.94 4.58 -13.15
C PHE A 96 -18.56 4.46 -11.68
N LEU A 97 -17.28 4.13 -11.45
CA LEU A 97 -16.73 3.99 -10.11
C LEU A 97 -15.90 5.23 -9.76
N LEU A 98 -16.31 5.91 -8.70
CA LEU A 98 -15.80 7.22 -8.29
C LEU A 98 -15.15 7.15 -6.91
N TYR A 99 -14.05 7.88 -6.74
CA TYR A 99 -13.39 8.09 -5.45
C TYR A 99 -13.17 9.58 -5.25
N LEU A 100 -13.68 10.15 -4.15
CA LEU A 100 -13.46 11.55 -3.81
C LEU A 100 -12.32 11.69 -2.82
N GLU A 101 -11.37 12.59 -3.09
CA GLU A 101 -10.31 12.90 -2.11
C GLU A 101 -10.82 13.86 -1.02
N SER A 102 -11.74 14.76 -1.39
CA SER A 102 -12.38 15.69 -0.47
C SER A 102 -13.80 16.00 -0.94
N LEU A 103 -14.65 16.47 0.00
CA LEU A 103 -15.99 16.96 -0.32
C LEU A 103 -15.83 18.24 -1.16
N THR A 104 -16.06 18.10 -2.46
CA THR A 104 -15.88 19.17 -3.42
C THR A 104 -17.10 19.30 -4.30
N SER A 105 -17.35 20.52 -4.78
CA SER A 105 -18.26 20.73 -5.90
C SER A 105 -17.47 20.68 -7.20
N GLY A 106 -18.13 20.28 -8.28
CA GLY A 106 -17.53 20.21 -9.61
C GLY A 106 -18.29 19.28 -10.56
N LEU A 107 -18.09 19.43 -11.85
CA LEU A 107 -18.68 18.54 -12.85
C LEU A 107 -17.95 17.19 -12.86
N ILE A 108 -18.69 16.08 -12.81
CA ILE A 108 -18.12 14.73 -12.98
C ILE A 108 -18.18 14.33 -14.45
N LEU A 109 -19.37 14.41 -15.05
CA LEU A 109 -19.68 13.90 -16.38
C LEU A 109 -20.67 14.81 -17.10
N GLU A 110 -20.47 15.01 -18.38
CA GLU A 110 -21.44 15.62 -19.30
C GLU A 110 -21.50 14.80 -20.58
N TYR A 111 -22.67 14.28 -20.92
CA TYR A 111 -22.99 13.75 -22.24
C TYR A 111 -23.62 14.86 -23.09
N LYS A 112 -23.19 14.98 -24.35
CA LYS A 112 -23.74 15.89 -25.38
C LYS A 112 -23.98 15.19 -26.70
N ASN A 113 -25.10 15.45 -27.34
CA ASN A 113 -25.40 14.93 -28.66
C ASN A 113 -24.56 15.62 -29.76
N THR A 114 -23.86 14.84 -30.59
CA THR A 114 -22.92 15.38 -31.60
C THR A 114 -23.60 15.98 -32.83
N LYS A 115 -24.86 15.65 -33.11
CA LYS A 115 -25.60 16.24 -34.25
C LYS A 115 -25.98 17.71 -34.05
N ALA A 116 -25.83 18.27 -32.85
CA ALA A 116 -26.09 19.68 -32.57
C ALA A 116 -24.96 20.61 -33.08
N ASP A 117 -23.73 20.11 -33.26
CA ASP A 117 -22.54 20.93 -33.47
C ASP A 117 -21.87 20.80 -34.86
N GLU A 118 -22.36 19.95 -35.78
CA GLU A 118 -21.84 19.89 -37.16
C GLU A 118 -22.38 21.06 -38.01
N GLY A 119 -21.80 22.24 -37.80
CA GLY A 119 -21.99 23.41 -38.64
C GLY A 119 -21.39 23.25 -40.04
N LEU A 120 -22.20 22.83 -41.01
CA LEU A 120 -22.10 23.30 -42.39
C LEU A 120 -23.31 24.18 -42.68
N ALA A 121 -23.02 25.44 -42.98
CA ALA A 121 -23.99 26.50 -43.18
C ALA A 121 -25.09 26.17 -44.21
N LEU A 122 -26.27 26.76 -43.95
CA LEU A 122 -27.44 26.93 -44.83
C LEU A 122 -28.53 25.85 -44.79
N THR A 123 -28.94 25.44 -43.59
CA THR A 123 -30.37 25.25 -43.21
C THR A 123 -30.42 25.06 -41.69
N PRO A 124 -31.42 25.59 -40.96
CA PRO A 124 -31.61 25.23 -39.56
C PRO A 124 -32.04 23.77 -39.53
N THR A 125 -31.09 22.84 -39.43
CA THR A 125 -31.38 21.44 -39.17
C THR A 125 -31.86 21.36 -37.74
N VAL A 126 -33.19 21.38 -37.62
CA VAL A 126 -33.96 21.01 -36.44
C VAL A 126 -33.36 19.72 -35.88
N THR A 127 -32.71 19.80 -34.72
CA THR A 127 -32.52 18.64 -33.84
C THR A 127 -33.90 18.00 -33.70
N SER A 128 -34.00 16.70 -34.04
CA SER A 128 -35.29 16.00 -33.93
C SER A 128 -35.85 16.26 -32.52
N PRO A 129 -37.09 16.72 -32.38
CA PRO A 129 -37.68 17.05 -31.08
C PRO A 129 -37.71 15.86 -30.09
N ASP A 130 -37.45 14.66 -30.60
CA ASP A 130 -37.45 13.39 -29.89
C ASP A 130 -36.03 12.96 -29.41
N ALA A 131 -35.04 13.86 -29.44
CA ALA A 131 -33.67 13.56 -29.05
C ALA A 131 -33.27 14.24 -27.73
N LEU A 132 -32.62 13.47 -26.86
CA LEU A 132 -31.94 14.00 -25.69
C LEU A 132 -30.64 14.72 -26.14
N ASP A 133 -30.46 15.97 -25.71
CA ASP A 133 -29.32 16.80 -26.11
C ASP A 133 -28.17 16.71 -25.12
N GLY A 134 -28.48 16.55 -23.83
CA GLY A 134 -27.44 16.35 -22.84
C GLY A 134 -27.88 15.77 -21.49
N ILE A 135 -26.94 15.10 -20.83
CA ILE A 135 -27.04 14.63 -19.45
C ILE A 135 -25.82 15.19 -18.71
N VAL A 136 -26.05 15.93 -17.64
CA VAL A 136 -25.00 16.54 -16.82
C VAL A 136 -25.06 15.91 -15.43
N LEU A 137 -23.93 15.45 -14.92
CA LEU A 137 -23.75 15.05 -13.53
C LEU A 137 -22.66 15.89 -12.87
N GLU A 138 -23.03 16.57 -11.80
CA GLU A 138 -22.13 17.37 -10.98
C GLU A 138 -22.21 17.00 -9.50
N LEU A 139 -21.23 17.46 -8.74
CA LEU A 139 -21.25 17.43 -7.28
C LEU A 139 -21.65 18.79 -6.75
N GLN A 140 -22.65 18.78 -5.87
CA GLN A 140 -23.04 19.93 -5.07
C GLN A 140 -22.73 19.58 -3.60
N SER A 141 -21.63 20.13 -3.08
CA SER A 141 -21.18 19.86 -1.70
C SER A 141 -20.97 18.37 -1.40
N GLY A 142 -20.45 17.61 -2.38
CA GLY A 142 -20.21 16.17 -2.26
C GLY A 142 -21.43 15.28 -2.56
N THR A 143 -22.58 15.87 -2.87
CA THR A 143 -23.78 15.13 -3.28
C THR A 143 -23.92 15.13 -4.80
N PRO A 144 -24.08 13.96 -5.45
CA PRO A 144 -24.35 13.87 -6.88
C PRO A 144 -25.67 14.56 -7.27
N HIS A 145 -25.62 15.40 -8.31
CA HIS A 145 -26.75 16.13 -8.87
C HIS A 145 -26.76 15.96 -10.39
N ALA A 146 -27.82 15.34 -10.92
CA ALA A 146 -27.99 15.12 -12.35
C ALA A 146 -29.01 16.08 -12.95
N ARG A 147 -28.77 16.49 -14.20
CA ARG A 147 -29.63 17.38 -14.99
C ARG A 147 -29.73 16.84 -16.41
N ILE A 148 -30.89 16.96 -17.03
CA ILE A 148 -31.08 16.58 -18.44
C ILE A 148 -31.61 17.74 -19.28
N TYR A 149 -31.22 17.77 -20.55
CA TYR A 149 -31.54 18.83 -21.50
C TYR A 149 -32.14 18.26 -22.79
N ASN A 150 -33.13 18.95 -23.34
CA ASN A 150 -33.75 18.61 -24.63
C ASN A 150 -32.97 19.19 -25.82
N GLY A 151 -33.39 18.85 -27.05
CA GLY A 151 -32.81 19.31 -28.32
C GLY A 151 -32.68 20.83 -28.52
N ASP A 152 -33.33 21.65 -27.68
CA ASP A 152 -33.23 23.12 -27.65
C ASP A 152 -32.30 23.62 -26.52
N SER A 153 -31.56 22.71 -25.89
CA SER A 153 -30.74 22.92 -24.70
C SER A 153 -31.50 23.48 -23.48
N ASN A 154 -32.82 23.28 -23.41
CA ASN A 154 -33.62 23.64 -22.24
C ASN A 154 -33.56 22.52 -21.19
N LEU A 155 -33.43 22.90 -19.92
CA LEU A 155 -33.49 21.97 -18.79
C LEU A 155 -34.88 21.33 -18.70
N LEU A 156 -34.94 20.00 -18.76
CA LEU A 156 -36.19 19.24 -18.64
C LEU A 156 -36.48 18.85 -17.19
N THR A 157 -35.52 18.20 -16.53
CA THR A 157 -35.61 17.83 -15.11
C THR A 157 -34.22 17.72 -14.49
N SER A 158 -34.17 17.69 -13.17
CA SER A 158 -32.96 17.55 -12.37
C SER A 158 -33.25 16.76 -11.10
N VAL A 159 -32.30 15.93 -10.68
CA VAL A 159 -32.41 15.15 -9.44
C VAL A 159 -31.12 15.27 -8.63
N THR A 160 -31.26 15.49 -7.33
CA THR A 160 -30.13 15.46 -6.38
C THR A 160 -30.23 14.18 -5.58
N SER A 161 -29.14 13.42 -5.52
CA SER A 161 -29.04 12.24 -4.66
C SER A 161 -29.38 12.59 -3.21
N SER A 162 -30.16 11.74 -2.54
CA SER A 162 -30.38 11.83 -1.09
C SER A 162 -29.14 11.44 -0.27
N VAL A 163 -28.13 10.85 -0.91
CA VAL A 163 -26.89 10.38 -0.30
C VAL A 163 -25.70 11.17 -0.82
N ALA A 164 -24.94 11.74 0.12
CA ALA A 164 -23.64 12.33 -0.16
C ALA A 164 -22.57 11.25 -0.32
N LEU A 165 -21.60 11.49 -1.20
CA LEU A 165 -20.46 10.60 -1.36
C LEU A 165 -19.52 10.70 -0.16
N THR A 166 -18.99 9.56 0.27
CA THR A 166 -18.02 9.52 1.35
C THR A 166 -16.61 9.69 0.79
N PRO A 167 -15.85 10.73 1.20
CA PRO A 167 -14.47 10.88 0.77
C PRO A 167 -13.62 9.67 1.18
N SER A 168 -12.56 9.43 0.42
CA SER A 168 -11.60 8.35 0.61
C SER A 168 -12.19 6.93 0.48
N THR A 169 -13.32 6.79 -0.20
CA THR A 169 -13.94 5.49 -0.49
C THR A 169 -14.33 5.39 -1.96
N TRP A 170 -14.13 4.22 -2.55
CA TRP A 170 -14.63 3.92 -3.90
C TRP A 170 -16.13 3.64 -3.80
N THR A 171 -16.92 4.38 -4.58
CA THR A 171 -18.38 4.27 -4.58
C THR A 171 -18.88 4.21 -6.02
N TRP A 172 -19.76 3.24 -6.29
CA TRP A 172 -20.47 3.20 -7.56
C TRP A 172 -21.51 4.31 -7.63
N VAL A 173 -21.51 5.03 -8.74
CA VAL A 173 -22.52 6.02 -9.07
C VAL A 173 -23.10 5.68 -10.43
N ALA A 174 -24.43 5.72 -10.53
CA ALA A 174 -25.13 5.57 -11.80
C ALA A 174 -26.12 6.71 -12.03
N VAL A 175 -26.15 7.20 -13.27
CA VAL A 175 -27.19 8.10 -13.77
C VAL A 175 -28.04 7.32 -14.76
N ARG A 176 -29.35 7.36 -14.57
CA ARG A 176 -30.32 6.61 -15.37
C ARG A 176 -31.33 7.55 -15.97
N TRP A 177 -31.65 7.30 -17.22
CA TRP A 177 -32.74 7.95 -17.92
C TRP A 177 -33.62 6.89 -18.56
N ASP A 178 -34.90 6.94 -18.24
CA ASP A 178 -35.94 6.16 -18.91
C ASP A 178 -36.80 7.13 -19.74
N GLY A 179 -36.59 7.10 -21.05
CA GLY A 179 -37.30 7.94 -22.01
C GLY A 179 -38.74 7.50 -22.26
N ASP A 180 -39.13 6.28 -21.85
CA ASP A 180 -40.50 5.80 -21.96
C ASP A 180 -41.36 6.29 -20.78
N THR A 181 -40.79 6.35 -19.57
CA THR A 181 -41.47 6.88 -18.37
C THR A 181 -41.19 8.36 -18.13
N GLY A 182 -40.09 8.89 -18.64
CA GLY A 182 -39.61 10.25 -18.36
C GLY A 182 -38.86 10.37 -17.04
N ASP A 183 -38.34 9.28 -16.48
CA ASP A 183 -37.71 9.29 -15.16
C ASP A 183 -36.19 9.50 -15.24
N LEU A 184 -35.70 10.48 -14.48
CA LEU A 184 -34.28 10.68 -14.23
C LEU A 184 -33.95 10.21 -12.81
N SER A 185 -33.00 9.29 -12.68
CA SER A 185 -32.52 8.86 -11.37
C SER A 185 -31.00 8.86 -11.24
N VAL A 186 -30.57 9.10 -10.00
CA VAL A 186 -29.17 8.96 -9.56
C VAL A 186 -29.12 7.92 -8.47
N GLN A 187 -28.28 6.91 -8.66
CA GLN A 187 -28.00 5.90 -7.65
C GLN A 187 -26.57 6.06 -7.12
N VAL A 188 -26.43 6.01 -5.80
CA VAL A 188 -25.15 5.99 -5.08
C VAL A 188 -25.11 4.72 -4.22
N GLY A 189 -24.27 3.76 -4.61
CA GLY A 189 -24.26 2.43 -3.99
C GLY A 189 -25.65 1.78 -4.00
N ALA A 190 -26.19 1.51 -2.81
CA ALA A 190 -27.51 0.87 -2.66
C ALA A 190 -28.71 1.83 -2.75
N VAL A 191 -28.49 3.15 -2.76
CA VAL A 191 -29.58 4.13 -2.62
C VAL A 191 -29.85 4.84 -3.95
N THR A 192 -31.09 4.75 -4.42
CA THR A 192 -31.57 5.44 -5.63
C THR A 192 -32.43 6.65 -5.23
N THR A 193 -32.22 7.78 -5.89
CA THR A 193 -33.09 8.96 -5.84
C THR A 193 -33.57 9.27 -7.25
N GLU A 194 -34.87 9.49 -7.42
CA GLU A 194 -35.54 9.58 -8.72
C GLU A 194 -36.50 10.76 -8.75
N GLU A 195 -36.55 11.45 -9.88
CA GLU A 195 -37.47 12.55 -10.13
C GLU A 195 -38.09 12.38 -11.54
N PRO A 196 -39.43 12.30 -11.65
CA PRO A 196 -40.11 12.23 -12.94
C PRO A 196 -40.07 13.58 -13.66
N LEU A 197 -40.34 13.58 -14.98
CA LEU A 197 -40.59 14.80 -15.72
C LEU A 197 -41.78 15.59 -15.13
N PRO A 198 -41.72 16.93 -15.07
CA PRO A 198 -42.83 17.76 -14.59
C PRO A 198 -44.11 17.53 -15.40
N GLU A 199 -45.25 17.40 -14.72
CA GLU A 199 -46.56 17.24 -15.35
C GLU A 199 -46.82 18.38 -16.36
N GLY A 200 -47.01 18.04 -17.64
CA GLY A 200 -47.24 19.00 -18.74
C GLY A 200 -46.10 19.14 -19.74
N SER A 201 -44.95 18.50 -19.51
CA SER A 201 -43.86 18.36 -20.50
C SER A 201 -44.17 17.26 -21.54
N SER A 202 -45.24 17.45 -22.31
CA SER A 202 -45.72 16.46 -23.28
C SER A 202 -44.82 16.36 -24.51
N SER A 203 -43.81 15.51 -24.47
CA SER A 203 -43.32 14.84 -25.68
C SER A 203 -44.13 13.55 -25.84
N SER A 204 -44.92 13.42 -26.92
CA SER A 204 -45.66 12.19 -27.24
C SER A 204 -44.74 11.04 -27.70
N THR A 205 -43.44 11.31 -27.75
CA THR A 205 -42.39 10.49 -28.31
C THR A 205 -41.28 10.34 -27.26
N PRO A 206 -40.83 9.11 -26.95
CA PRO A 206 -39.75 8.88 -26.01
C PRO A 206 -38.51 9.69 -26.42
N LEU A 207 -37.89 10.39 -25.46
CA LEU A 207 -36.63 11.08 -25.74
C LEU A 207 -35.51 10.04 -25.81
N VAL A 208 -34.87 9.99 -26.96
CA VAL A 208 -33.88 8.96 -27.29
C VAL A 208 -32.47 9.50 -27.14
N VAL A 209 -31.59 8.75 -26.47
CA VAL A 209 -30.15 9.01 -26.42
C VAL A 209 -29.50 8.54 -27.72
N ARG A 210 -28.78 9.42 -28.41
CA ARG A 210 -28.14 9.14 -29.70
C ARG A 210 -26.61 9.14 -29.58
N LYS A 211 -25.92 9.11 -30.72
CA LYS A 211 -24.47 9.29 -30.77
C LYS A 211 -24.09 10.66 -30.18
N GLY A 212 -23.13 10.66 -29.27
CA GLY A 212 -22.71 11.86 -28.57
C GLY A 212 -21.29 11.76 -28.03
N ASP A 213 -20.82 12.87 -27.48
CA ASP A 213 -19.57 12.94 -26.75
C ASP A 213 -19.86 12.99 -25.26
N ILE A 214 -19.09 12.23 -24.48
CA ILE A 214 -19.07 12.27 -23.04
C ILE A 214 -17.77 12.95 -22.61
N GLN A 215 -17.90 14.05 -21.90
CA GLN A 215 -16.80 14.77 -21.29
C GLN A 215 -16.77 14.48 -19.77
N LEU A 216 -15.60 14.14 -19.24
CA LEU A 216 -15.36 13.82 -17.83
C LEU A 216 -14.38 14.84 -17.24
N GLY A 217 -14.59 15.23 -15.99
CA GLY A 217 -13.61 16.03 -15.25
C GLY A 217 -13.81 17.54 -15.30
N GLN A 218 -14.37 18.05 -16.40
CA GLN A 218 -14.43 19.49 -16.64
C GLN A 218 -15.53 19.85 -17.63
N TYR A 219 -16.11 21.03 -17.50
CA TYR A 219 -16.81 21.71 -18.59
C TYR A 219 -16.54 23.22 -18.61
N LEU A 220 -16.74 23.80 -19.79
CA LEU A 220 -16.57 25.22 -20.09
C LEU A 220 -17.96 25.84 -20.29
N THR A 221 -18.56 26.32 -19.22
CA THR A 221 -19.78 27.14 -19.27
C THR A 221 -19.38 28.61 -19.21
N HIS A 222 -19.61 29.35 -20.30
CA HIS A 222 -19.53 30.82 -20.31
C HIS A 222 -18.17 31.38 -19.81
N GLY A 223 -17.08 30.69 -20.10
CA GLY A 223 -15.72 31.10 -19.72
C GLY A 223 -15.30 30.75 -18.28
N ALA A 224 -16.14 30.06 -17.50
CA ALA A 224 -15.77 29.54 -16.18
C ALA A 224 -15.54 28.02 -16.26
N HIS A 225 -14.40 27.57 -15.74
CA HIS A 225 -14.09 26.15 -15.60
C HIS A 225 -14.78 25.60 -14.34
N ILE A 226 -15.69 24.65 -14.52
CA ILE A 226 -16.25 23.87 -13.42
C ILE A 226 -15.62 22.47 -13.49
N SER A 227 -14.80 22.14 -12.50
CA SER A 227 -14.03 20.88 -12.45
C SER A 227 -14.13 20.24 -11.08
N PHE A 228 -14.23 18.91 -11.02
CA PHE A 228 -14.21 18.18 -9.76
C PHE A 228 -12.79 17.77 -9.36
N SER A 229 -12.60 17.39 -8.10
CA SER A 229 -11.36 16.77 -7.63
C SER A 229 -11.66 15.36 -7.11
N GLY A 230 -11.01 14.36 -7.70
CA GLY A 230 -11.24 12.96 -7.36
C GLY A 230 -10.68 12.02 -8.42
N ARG A 231 -11.05 10.75 -8.35
CA ARG A 231 -10.55 9.69 -9.23
C ARG A 231 -11.71 8.94 -9.87
N LEU A 232 -11.57 8.63 -11.16
CA LEU A 232 -12.48 7.75 -11.88
C LEU A 232 -11.71 6.54 -12.40
N CYS A 233 -12.30 5.37 -12.22
CA CYS A 233 -11.69 4.09 -12.56
C CYS A 233 -12.30 3.46 -13.81
N CYS A 234 -13.56 3.70 -14.13
CA CYS A 234 -14.22 3.08 -15.27
C CYS A 234 -15.52 3.83 -15.58
N LEU A 235 -15.93 3.80 -16.84
CA LEU A 235 -17.21 4.28 -17.31
C LEU A 235 -17.85 3.22 -18.21
N ALA A 236 -19.07 2.81 -17.88
CA ALA A 236 -19.86 1.86 -18.64
C ALA A 236 -21.19 2.50 -19.05
N LEU A 237 -21.56 2.32 -20.31
CA LEU A 237 -22.84 2.75 -20.88
C LEU A 237 -23.69 1.53 -21.19
N PHE A 238 -24.91 1.48 -20.67
CA PHE A 238 -25.88 0.42 -20.92
C PHE A 238 -27.10 0.97 -21.66
N LYS A 239 -27.66 0.21 -22.60
CA LYS A 239 -28.92 0.54 -23.32
C LYS A 239 -30.18 0.16 -22.53
N SER A 240 -30.05 0.02 -21.21
CA SER A 240 -31.11 -0.42 -20.32
C SER A 240 -30.90 0.17 -18.94
N ILE A 241 -31.97 0.18 -18.14
CA ILE A 241 -31.89 0.51 -16.72
C ILE A 241 -31.20 -0.62 -15.97
N VAL A 242 -30.06 -0.32 -15.34
CA VAL A 242 -29.26 -1.28 -14.55
C VAL A 242 -29.25 -0.87 -13.10
N ASP A 243 -29.72 -1.75 -12.20
CA ASP A 243 -29.62 -1.57 -10.76
C ASP A 243 -28.23 -1.93 -10.23
N VAL A 244 -27.43 -0.92 -9.86
CA VAL A 244 -26.04 -1.13 -9.41
C VAL A 244 -26.00 -1.84 -8.06
N SER A 245 -27.00 -1.63 -7.19
CA SER A 245 -27.03 -2.23 -5.85
C SER A 245 -27.08 -3.76 -5.88
N ASN A 246 -27.85 -4.31 -6.82
CA ASN A 246 -28.01 -5.74 -7.02
C ASN A 246 -27.03 -6.33 -8.03
N SER A 247 -26.30 -5.47 -8.75
CA SER A 247 -25.40 -5.87 -9.84
C SER A 247 -23.95 -5.50 -9.57
N GLU A 248 -23.58 -5.16 -8.33
CA GLU A 248 -22.26 -4.63 -8.01
C GLU A 248 -21.16 -5.64 -8.37
N SER A 249 -21.32 -6.91 -7.99
CA SER A 249 -20.40 -7.99 -8.36
C SER A 249 -20.30 -8.21 -9.87
N LEU A 250 -21.42 -8.08 -10.58
CA LEU A 250 -21.47 -8.18 -12.04
C LEU A 250 -20.73 -6.99 -12.68
N LEU A 251 -20.95 -5.77 -12.20
CA LEU A 251 -20.24 -4.58 -12.66
C LEU A 251 -18.74 -4.69 -12.40
N TYR A 252 -18.32 -5.16 -11.22
CA TYR A 252 -16.92 -5.50 -10.92
C TYR A 252 -16.37 -6.49 -11.95
N SER A 253 -17.10 -7.56 -12.28
CA SER A 253 -16.66 -8.51 -13.29
C SER A 253 -16.57 -7.89 -14.69
N THR A 254 -17.49 -7.00 -15.06
CA THR A 254 -17.52 -6.33 -16.36
C THR A 254 -16.31 -5.42 -16.57
N VAL A 255 -15.86 -4.72 -15.52
CA VAL A 255 -14.74 -3.77 -15.60
C VAL A 255 -13.37 -4.41 -15.27
N ASP A 256 -13.33 -5.70 -14.94
CA ASP A 256 -12.07 -6.43 -14.69
C ASP A 256 -11.30 -6.69 -16.01
N PRO A 257 -10.01 -6.29 -16.10
CA PRO A 257 -9.19 -6.52 -17.30
C PRO A 257 -9.09 -7.97 -17.75
N THR A 258 -9.22 -8.93 -16.83
CA THR A 258 -9.17 -10.36 -17.15
C THR A 258 -10.37 -10.83 -17.98
N ASN A 259 -11.46 -10.05 -17.98
CA ASN A 259 -12.70 -10.37 -18.68
C ASN A 259 -12.87 -9.60 -20.01
N TRP A 260 -11.94 -8.72 -20.37
CA TRP A 260 -12.04 -7.98 -21.63
C TRP A 260 -11.63 -8.85 -22.81
N GLN A 261 -12.48 -8.90 -23.83
CA GLN A 261 -12.19 -9.66 -25.05
C GLN A 261 -11.04 -9.04 -25.86
N ALA A 262 -10.92 -7.71 -25.82
CA ALA A 262 -9.87 -6.95 -26.49
C ALA A 262 -8.84 -6.43 -25.48
N LYS A 263 -7.55 -6.61 -25.80
CA LYS A 263 -6.47 -6.00 -25.03
C LYS A 263 -6.41 -4.50 -25.35
N VAL A 264 -6.53 -3.66 -24.32
CA VAL A 264 -6.35 -2.21 -24.46
C VAL A 264 -4.96 -1.93 -25.05
N PRO A 265 -4.83 -1.19 -26.16
CA PRO A 265 -3.54 -0.85 -26.74
C PRO A 265 -2.76 0.04 -25.78
N ASP A 266 -1.46 -0.24 -25.63
CA ASP A 266 -0.56 0.58 -24.82
C ASP A 266 -0.53 2.03 -25.34
N VAL A 267 -0.51 3.01 -24.42
CA VAL A 267 -0.31 4.43 -24.77
C VAL A 267 0.93 4.53 -25.66
N LYS A 268 0.78 5.03 -26.89
CA LYS A 268 1.89 5.22 -27.83
C LYS A 268 2.90 6.21 -27.25
N SER A 269 3.92 5.71 -26.56
CA SER A 269 5.30 6.21 -26.30
C SER A 269 5.57 7.71 -26.05
N GLY A 270 4.57 8.58 -25.92
CA GLY A 270 4.71 10.03 -25.75
C GLY A 270 4.31 10.54 -24.37
N CYS A 271 3.53 9.74 -23.61
CA CYS A 271 3.16 10.06 -22.24
C CYS A 271 4.16 9.46 -21.27
N SER A 272 5.01 10.31 -20.68
CA SER A 272 5.80 9.91 -19.52
C SER A 272 4.82 9.49 -18.42
N GLN A 273 4.85 8.22 -18.03
CA GLN A 273 4.14 7.72 -16.85
C GLN A 273 4.76 8.37 -15.60
N SER A 274 4.37 9.62 -15.28
CA SER A 274 4.52 10.12 -13.93
C SER A 274 3.40 9.48 -13.11
N VAL A 275 3.68 8.27 -12.63
CA VAL A 275 2.87 7.64 -11.59
C VAL A 275 2.96 8.55 -10.37
N ILE A 276 1.98 9.44 -10.19
CA ILE A 276 1.75 10.06 -8.90
C ILE A 276 1.00 9.00 -8.11
N SER A 277 1.71 8.04 -7.54
CA SER A 277 1.06 7.12 -6.61
C SER A 277 0.55 7.94 -5.44
N SER A 278 -0.76 7.95 -5.26
CA SER A 278 -1.37 8.31 -3.99
C SER A 278 -1.17 7.20 -2.96
N ASP A 279 -0.69 6.04 -3.40
CA ASP A 279 0.04 5.16 -2.51
C ASP A 279 1.29 5.90 -2.02
N PRO A 280 1.59 5.81 -0.73
CA PRO A 280 2.83 6.33 -0.17
C PRO A 280 4.02 5.90 -1.01
N SER A 281 4.75 6.88 -1.56
CA SER A 281 5.90 6.54 -2.38
C SER A 281 6.94 5.92 -1.46
N ILE A 282 7.33 4.70 -1.82
CA ILE A 282 8.34 3.96 -1.09
C ILE A 282 9.67 4.64 -1.40
N LEU A 283 10.30 5.19 -0.36
CA LEU A 283 11.64 5.74 -0.47
C LEU A 283 12.69 4.63 -0.43
N HIS A 284 12.47 3.62 0.42
CA HIS A 284 13.37 2.49 0.61
C HIS A 284 12.57 1.24 0.96
N LEU A 285 12.98 0.09 0.42
CA LEU A 285 12.41 -1.22 0.75
C LEU A 285 13.53 -2.25 0.89
N TRP A 286 13.61 -2.85 2.07
CA TRP A 286 14.49 -3.98 2.36
C TRP A 286 13.62 -5.20 2.67
N PRO A 287 13.61 -6.22 1.80
CA PRO A 287 12.77 -7.40 2.00
C PRO A 287 13.15 -8.18 3.26
N LEU A 288 14.44 -8.17 3.62
CA LEU A 288 14.99 -8.90 4.75
C LEU A 288 14.68 -10.42 4.65
N SER A 289 14.84 -10.98 3.44
CA SER A 289 14.70 -12.41 3.16
C SER A 289 16.06 -13.07 2.96
N ASN A 290 16.11 -14.40 2.96
CA ASN A 290 17.33 -15.16 2.60
C ASN A 290 17.90 -14.79 1.22
N THR A 291 17.06 -14.41 0.26
CA THR A 291 17.45 -14.01 -1.10
C THR A 291 17.85 -12.55 -1.22
N SER A 292 17.41 -11.69 -0.31
CA SER A 292 17.61 -10.23 -0.38
C SER A 292 17.61 -9.61 1.02
N PHE A 293 18.49 -10.10 1.88
CA PHE A 293 18.54 -9.68 3.29
C PHE A 293 19.06 -8.25 3.48
N GLY A 294 19.67 -7.69 2.44
CA GLY A 294 20.49 -6.50 2.55
C GLY A 294 20.26 -5.43 1.47
N TYR A 295 19.56 -5.80 0.40
CA TYR A 295 19.43 -5.01 -0.81
C TYR A 295 18.23 -4.06 -0.71
N ASP A 296 18.46 -2.79 -1.01
CA ASP A 296 17.38 -1.83 -1.22
C ASP A 296 16.85 -2.03 -2.63
N VAL A 297 15.69 -2.68 -2.75
CA VAL A 297 15.13 -3.05 -4.06
C VAL A 297 14.60 -1.84 -4.84
N ILE A 298 14.30 -0.73 -4.17
CA ILE A 298 13.79 0.49 -4.81
C ILE A 298 14.93 1.29 -5.41
N ASN A 299 16.00 1.49 -4.63
CA ASN A 299 17.15 2.28 -5.09
C ASN A 299 18.24 1.44 -5.74
N THR A 300 18.07 0.12 -5.82
CA THR A 300 19.06 -0.83 -6.34
C THR A 300 20.41 -0.77 -5.61
N ILE A 301 20.39 -0.47 -4.31
CA ILE A 301 21.59 -0.31 -3.48
C ILE A 301 21.90 -1.64 -2.80
N ALA A 302 23.09 -2.18 -3.07
CA ALA A 302 23.57 -3.39 -2.43
C ALA A 302 23.81 -3.21 -0.91
N PRO A 303 23.63 -4.27 -0.11
CA PRO A 303 23.92 -4.20 1.32
C PRO A 303 25.36 -3.81 1.60
N HIS A 304 25.53 -3.07 2.69
CA HIS A 304 26.81 -3.00 3.37
C HIS A 304 26.82 -3.97 4.56
N ALA A 305 26.85 -5.27 4.27
CA ALA A 305 27.04 -6.28 5.31
C ALA A 305 28.52 -6.30 5.76
N PRO A 306 28.83 -6.49 7.05
CA PRO A 306 30.20 -6.71 7.47
C PRO A 306 30.81 -7.91 6.73
N ALA A 307 32.11 -7.84 6.42
CA ALA A 307 32.82 -8.88 5.66
C ALA A 307 32.68 -10.29 6.26
N ASP A 308 32.44 -10.37 7.57
CA ASP A 308 32.31 -11.59 8.35
C ASP A 308 30.88 -12.18 8.32
N TYR A 309 29.93 -11.47 7.70
CA TYR A 309 28.50 -11.76 7.69
C TYR A 309 28.01 -11.81 6.23
N GLN A 310 28.66 -12.67 5.44
CA GLN A 310 28.28 -12.93 4.05
C GLN A 310 26.88 -13.56 3.93
N CYS A 311 26.34 -14.09 5.04
CA CYS A 311 25.08 -14.83 5.07
C CYS A 311 24.30 -14.53 6.34
N SER A 312 23.12 -13.94 6.17
CA SER A 312 22.17 -13.79 7.26
C SER A 312 21.55 -15.15 7.61
N ARG A 313 21.21 -15.34 8.89
CA ARG A 313 20.44 -16.51 9.29
C ARG A 313 19.03 -16.34 8.79
N SER A 314 18.53 -17.34 8.10
CA SER A 314 17.13 -17.41 7.74
C SER A 314 16.42 -18.49 8.54
N ASN A 315 15.24 -18.19 9.06
CA ASN A 315 14.36 -19.21 9.60
C ASN A 315 13.35 -19.65 8.52
N ALA A 316 12.95 -20.92 8.53
CA ALA A 316 12.07 -21.46 7.49
C ALA A 316 10.64 -20.90 7.62
N GLU A 317 10.08 -20.53 6.46
CA GLU A 317 8.69 -20.13 6.18
C GLU A 317 8.00 -19.22 7.22
N ASP A 318 7.97 -17.94 6.90
CA ASP A 318 7.11 -16.94 7.53
C ASP A 318 5.70 -16.92 6.87
N THR A 319 4.64 -16.82 7.68
CA THR A 319 3.25 -16.67 7.20
C THR A 319 2.98 -15.29 6.59
N VAL A 320 3.77 -14.26 6.94
CA VAL A 320 3.57 -12.88 6.47
C VAL A 320 4.14 -12.69 5.06
N THR A 321 5.35 -13.19 4.82
CA THR A 321 6.06 -13.03 3.54
C THR A 321 6.10 -14.29 2.66
N ASN A 322 5.62 -15.44 3.16
CA ASN A 322 5.73 -16.76 2.51
C ASN A 322 7.18 -17.14 2.13
N ARG A 323 8.17 -16.57 2.82
CA ARG A 323 9.59 -16.75 2.50
C ARG A 323 10.43 -16.91 3.77
N PRO A 324 11.65 -17.47 3.66
CA PRO A 324 12.59 -17.45 4.76
C PRO A 324 13.04 -16.01 5.06
N VAL A 325 12.86 -15.60 6.32
CA VAL A 325 13.12 -14.23 6.82
C VAL A 325 14.38 -14.19 7.66
N VAL A 326 14.99 -13.00 7.76
CA VAL A 326 16.18 -12.78 8.59
C VAL A 326 15.87 -13.03 10.06
N TYR A 327 16.71 -13.85 10.70
CA TYR A 327 16.70 -14.10 12.13
C TYR A 327 17.85 -13.35 12.81
N MET A 328 17.51 -12.53 13.79
CA MET A 328 18.45 -11.84 14.67
C MET A 328 18.58 -12.58 16.00
N ASP A 329 19.80 -12.77 16.47
CA ASP A 329 20.11 -13.55 17.67
C ASP A 329 20.45 -12.72 18.91
N ALA A 330 20.22 -11.41 18.85
CA ALA A 330 20.59 -10.41 19.85
C ALA A 330 22.10 -10.22 20.11
N SER A 331 22.98 -10.83 19.31
CA SER A 331 24.42 -10.56 19.39
C SER A 331 24.77 -9.26 18.69
N GLN A 332 25.86 -8.63 19.16
CA GLN A 332 26.45 -7.45 18.51
C GLN A 332 26.98 -7.71 17.10
N LEU A 333 27.01 -8.97 16.66
CA LEU A 333 27.41 -9.38 15.33
C LEU A 333 26.21 -9.69 14.42
N SER A 334 25.00 -9.76 14.98
CA SER A 334 23.78 -10.01 14.21
C SER A 334 23.09 -8.69 13.92
N TYR A 335 23.68 -7.96 12.98
CA TYR A 335 23.15 -6.69 12.54
C TYR A 335 23.29 -6.51 11.03
N LEU A 336 22.50 -5.60 10.48
CA LEU A 336 22.57 -5.19 9.08
C LEU A 336 22.67 -3.67 9.00
N ASP A 337 23.65 -3.16 8.25
CA ASP A 337 23.80 -1.72 8.02
C ASP A 337 23.30 -1.35 6.63
N PHE A 338 22.40 -0.37 6.59
CA PHE A 338 21.83 0.17 5.35
C PHE A 338 22.25 1.62 5.20
N ASN A 339 22.89 1.93 4.06
CA ASN A 339 23.18 3.31 3.70
C ASN A 339 21.91 3.99 3.20
N VAL A 340 21.40 4.93 3.99
CA VAL A 340 20.28 5.77 3.58
C VAL A 340 20.86 6.95 2.77
N ALA A 341 21.03 6.72 1.47
CA ALA A 341 21.68 7.64 0.55
C ALA A 341 20.87 8.91 0.26
N HIS A 342 19.55 8.83 0.42
CA HIS A 342 18.60 9.90 0.18
C HIS A 342 18.23 10.66 1.45
N ALA A 343 17.85 11.92 1.24
CA ALA A 343 17.35 12.83 2.25
C ALA A 343 15.94 12.44 2.71
N ILE A 344 15.79 11.27 3.35
CA ILE A 344 14.50 10.77 3.81
C ILE A 344 13.80 11.80 4.72
N PHE A 345 14.56 12.67 5.41
CA PHE A 345 14.02 13.70 6.30
C PHE A 345 13.78 15.09 5.70
N GLN A 346 13.85 15.25 4.38
CA GLN A 346 13.37 16.48 3.73
C GLN A 346 11.85 16.60 3.73
N GLU A 347 11.16 15.48 3.91
CA GLU A 347 9.71 15.38 3.84
C GLU A 347 9.02 15.89 5.11
N THR A 348 7.78 16.36 4.95
CA THR A 348 6.97 16.87 6.07
C THR A 348 6.44 15.75 6.97
N MET A 349 6.30 14.54 6.40
CA MET A 349 5.87 13.33 7.09
C MET A 349 6.66 12.14 6.56
N LEU A 350 6.96 11.21 7.45
CA LEU A 350 7.63 9.96 7.13
C LEU A 350 6.96 8.84 7.87
N SER A 351 6.99 7.65 7.27
CA SER A 351 6.66 6.44 8.01
C SER A 351 7.68 5.34 7.84
N PHE A 352 7.93 4.64 8.94
CA PHE A 352 8.77 3.44 9.02
C PHE A 352 7.89 2.26 9.34
N GLN A 353 8.06 1.18 8.61
CA GLN A 353 7.28 -0.04 8.75
C GLN A 353 8.19 -1.25 8.77
N VAL A 354 7.97 -2.16 9.72
CA VAL A 354 8.74 -3.41 9.84
C VAL A 354 7.92 -4.49 10.51
N PHE A 355 7.98 -5.71 9.99
CA PHE A 355 7.40 -6.89 10.64
C PHE A 355 8.41 -7.52 11.59
N LEU A 356 7.98 -7.82 12.82
CA LEU A 356 8.79 -8.47 13.84
C LEU A 356 8.06 -9.69 14.39
N GLN A 357 8.80 -10.77 14.61
CA GLN A 357 8.38 -11.88 15.46
C GLN A 357 9.45 -12.09 16.53
N PRO A 358 9.35 -11.38 17.67
CA PRO A 358 10.35 -11.48 18.72
C PRO A 358 10.39 -12.88 19.34
N LYS A 359 11.54 -13.28 19.86
CA LYS A 359 11.67 -14.47 20.72
C LYS A 359 11.81 -14.04 22.17
N ASP A 360 11.50 -14.94 23.10
CA ASP A 360 11.74 -14.67 24.52
C ASP A 360 13.24 -14.59 24.85
N PRO A 361 13.65 -13.65 25.71
CA PRO A 361 12.87 -12.52 26.19
C PRO A 361 12.68 -11.46 25.10
N VAL A 362 11.50 -10.83 25.07
CA VAL A 362 11.17 -9.78 24.10
C VAL A 362 11.86 -8.46 24.47
N GLU A 363 13.14 -8.36 24.13
CA GLU A 363 13.96 -7.18 24.43
C GLU A 363 15.00 -6.90 23.35
N GLY A 364 15.55 -5.69 23.37
CA GLY A 364 16.72 -5.30 22.60
C GLY A 364 16.45 -4.27 21.52
N VAL A 365 17.50 -3.96 20.77
CA VAL A 365 17.50 -2.90 19.75
C VAL A 365 17.03 -3.46 18.41
N VAL A 366 15.86 -3.03 17.95
CA VAL A 366 15.30 -3.45 16.65
C VAL A 366 16.04 -2.75 15.52
N TRP A 367 16.15 -1.43 15.59
CA TRP A 367 16.95 -0.66 14.65
C TRP A 367 17.41 0.67 15.24
N ASP A 368 18.46 1.22 14.64
CA ASP A 368 19.15 2.43 15.03
C ASP A 368 19.55 3.22 13.78
N TYR A 369 18.96 4.38 13.59
CA TYR A 369 19.38 5.34 12.57
C TYR A 369 20.34 6.33 13.20
N CYS A 370 21.53 6.47 12.63
CA CYS A 370 22.56 7.40 13.11
C CYS A 370 23.27 8.12 11.96
N LEU A 371 23.79 9.30 12.25
CA LEU A 371 24.66 10.01 11.31
C LEU A 371 26.07 9.44 11.26
N PRO A 372 26.74 9.57 10.11
CA PRO A 372 28.16 9.26 10.03
C PRO A 372 28.97 10.13 11.00
N PRO A 373 29.97 9.57 11.70
CA PRO A 373 30.82 10.32 12.62
C PRO A 373 31.49 11.50 11.91
N GLY A 374 31.62 12.63 12.62
CA GLY A 374 32.22 13.86 12.10
C GLY A 374 31.27 14.81 11.37
N ARG A 375 29.97 14.50 11.30
CA ARG A 375 28.94 15.44 10.83
C ARG A 375 28.15 15.99 12.01
N SER A 376 28.33 17.27 12.32
CA SER A 376 27.40 18.01 13.18
C SER A 376 26.21 18.48 12.35
N GLY A 377 25.01 18.13 12.81
CA GLY A 377 23.75 18.54 12.18
C GLY A 377 22.86 19.26 13.18
N VAL A 378 22.05 20.19 12.67
CA VAL A 378 20.99 20.85 13.44
C VAL A 378 19.81 19.89 13.53
N GLY A 379 19.41 19.45 14.73
CA GLY A 379 18.29 18.51 14.92
C GLY A 379 18.69 17.29 15.76
N PHE A 380 17.86 16.23 15.73
CA PHE A 380 18.29 14.94 16.26
C PHE A 380 19.30 14.29 15.30
N GLN A 381 20.31 13.64 15.86
CA GLN A 381 21.39 12.97 15.15
C GLN A 381 21.23 11.45 15.14
N ARG A 382 20.36 10.93 16.01
CA ARG A 382 20.08 9.50 16.13
C ARG A 382 18.63 9.25 16.51
N MET A 383 18.06 8.18 15.94
CA MET A 383 16.73 7.68 16.27
C MET A 383 16.81 6.17 16.44
N THR A 384 16.34 5.65 17.57
CA THR A 384 16.48 4.22 17.91
C THR A 384 15.12 3.65 18.28
N LEU A 385 14.75 2.50 17.71
CA LEU A 385 13.63 1.67 18.14
C LEU A 385 14.13 0.52 19.02
N THR A 386 13.68 0.48 20.27
CA THR A 386 13.98 -0.58 21.22
C THR A 386 12.72 -1.29 21.67
N LEU A 387 12.87 -2.55 22.09
CA LEU A 387 11.87 -3.30 22.84
C LEU A 387 12.36 -3.44 24.29
N GLU A 388 11.56 -3.01 25.24
CA GLU A 388 11.80 -3.21 26.67
C GLU A 388 10.67 -4.06 27.23
N THR A 389 10.92 -5.34 27.50
CA THR A 389 9.87 -6.30 27.93
C THR A 389 8.65 -6.33 26.98
N GLY A 390 8.92 -6.27 25.68
CA GLY A 390 7.91 -6.21 24.63
C GLY A 390 7.41 -4.81 24.32
N ILE A 391 7.67 -3.81 25.14
CA ILE A 391 7.16 -2.45 24.90
C ILE A 391 8.03 -1.73 23.85
N PRO A 392 7.46 -1.35 22.68
CA PRO A 392 8.17 -0.55 21.71
C PRO A 392 8.40 0.88 22.19
N THR A 393 9.67 1.30 22.19
CA THR A 393 10.09 2.65 22.54
C THR A 393 10.93 3.22 21.42
N VAL A 394 10.58 4.42 20.94
CA VAL A 394 11.41 5.18 20.01
C VAL A 394 12.05 6.34 20.75
N SER A 395 13.37 6.39 20.74
CA SER A 395 14.16 7.43 21.39
C SER A 395 14.92 8.26 20.35
N PHE A 396 15.02 9.55 20.60
CA PHE A 396 15.74 10.53 19.78
C PHE A 396 16.90 11.09 20.57
N PHE A 397 18.04 11.24 19.91
CA PHE A 397 19.24 11.81 20.52
C PHE A 397 19.78 12.95 19.66
N ASP A 398 20.23 14.01 20.30
CA ASP A 398 21.01 15.09 19.72
C ASP A 398 22.46 15.04 20.24
N GLU A 399 23.23 16.10 20.00
CA GLU A 399 24.62 16.20 20.45
C GLU A 399 24.78 16.20 21.98
N PHE A 400 23.71 16.48 22.73
CA PHE A 400 23.73 16.54 24.20
C PHE A 400 23.20 15.27 24.86
N GLY A 401 22.67 14.32 24.08
CA GLY A 401 22.13 13.05 24.55
C GLY A 401 20.68 12.84 24.14
N GLN A 402 19.93 12.05 24.92
CA GLN A 402 18.54 11.76 24.62
C GLN A 402 17.68 13.02 24.80
N CYS A 403 17.05 13.48 23.72
CA CYS A 403 16.21 14.68 23.71
C CYS A 403 14.71 14.38 23.70
N GLY A 404 14.30 13.17 23.32
CA GLY A 404 12.89 12.79 23.36
C GLY A 404 12.68 11.28 23.28
N SER A 405 11.52 10.83 23.74
CA SER A 405 11.08 9.45 23.55
C SER A 405 9.56 9.37 23.44
N VAL A 406 9.10 8.38 22.69
CA VAL A 406 7.71 7.94 22.67
C VAL A 406 7.70 6.47 23.00
N ILE A 407 6.90 6.12 24.00
CA ILE A 407 6.76 4.77 24.51
C ILE A 407 5.37 4.30 24.13
N ASN A 408 5.26 3.13 23.52
CA ASN A 408 3.97 2.52 23.28
C ASN A 408 3.44 1.87 24.57
N ARG A 409 2.13 1.82 24.76
CA ARG A 409 1.55 1.34 26.04
C ARG A 409 1.39 -0.17 26.11
N GLU A 410 1.46 -0.84 24.98
CA GLU A 410 1.22 -2.27 24.88
C GLU A 410 2.48 -3.01 24.47
N ALA A 411 2.76 -4.10 25.18
CA ALA A 411 3.86 -4.98 24.88
C ALA A 411 3.49 -5.88 23.70
N ILE A 412 4.41 -6.02 22.75
CA ILE A 412 4.32 -7.05 21.72
C ILE A 412 4.66 -8.41 22.35
N LEU A 413 3.95 -9.45 21.92
CA LEU A 413 4.07 -10.79 22.48
C LEU A 413 5.16 -11.60 21.77
N PRO A 414 5.85 -12.50 22.49
CA PRO A 414 6.81 -13.40 21.88
C PRO A 414 6.15 -14.35 20.87
N ASN A 415 6.89 -14.70 19.83
CA ASN A 415 6.51 -15.62 18.76
C ASN A 415 5.29 -15.20 17.92
N ILE A 416 4.80 -13.98 18.06
CA ILE A 416 3.67 -13.45 17.28
C ILE A 416 4.18 -12.38 16.31
N TRP A 417 3.82 -12.52 15.03
CA TRP A 417 4.12 -11.51 14.03
C TRP A 417 3.36 -10.22 14.32
N THR A 418 4.12 -9.14 14.45
CA THR A 418 3.61 -7.80 14.74
C THR A 418 4.23 -6.82 13.77
N LEU A 419 3.39 -6.05 13.08
CA LEU A 419 3.83 -4.86 12.34
C LEU A 419 4.05 -3.72 13.32
N ILE A 420 5.27 -3.19 13.36
CA ILE A 420 5.54 -1.90 14.00
C ILE A 420 5.48 -0.81 12.94
N TYR A 421 4.56 0.12 13.16
CA TYR A 421 4.31 1.26 12.29
C TYR A 421 4.62 2.57 13.00
N LEU A 422 5.53 3.35 12.45
CA LEU A 422 5.96 4.63 13.01
C LEU A 422 5.63 5.74 12.03
N VAL A 423 5.00 6.82 12.50
CA VAL A 423 4.74 8.02 11.70
C VAL A 423 5.37 9.21 12.37
N PHE A 424 6.35 9.82 11.70
CA PHE A 424 7.03 11.01 12.18
C PHE A 424 6.69 12.20 11.29
N SER A 425 6.15 13.26 11.89
CA SER A 425 5.88 14.52 11.20
C SER A 425 6.89 15.57 11.63
N THR A 426 7.75 16.00 10.70
CA THR A 426 8.79 17.02 10.97
C THR A 426 8.18 18.39 11.23
N SER A 427 7.04 18.69 10.59
CA SER A 427 6.31 19.96 10.75
C SER A 427 5.62 20.10 12.11
N SER A 428 5.04 19.03 12.65
CA SER A 428 4.37 19.05 13.96
C SER A 428 5.24 18.50 15.09
N SER A 429 6.43 17.98 14.76
CA SER A 429 7.34 17.30 15.68
C SER A 429 6.65 16.18 16.48
N LYS A 430 5.71 15.50 15.83
CA LYS A 430 4.89 14.45 16.44
C LYS A 430 5.33 13.10 15.90
N LEU A 431 5.58 12.16 16.81
CA LEU A 431 5.77 10.76 16.50
C LEU A 431 4.53 9.98 16.96
N VAL A 432 4.07 9.07 16.11
CA VAL A 432 3.05 8.08 16.42
C VAL A 432 3.68 6.70 16.28
N ILE A 433 3.51 5.85 17.28
CA ILE A 433 3.90 4.43 17.28
C ILE A 433 2.62 3.61 17.28
N GLN A 434 2.51 2.65 16.38
CA GLN A 434 1.39 1.72 16.31
C GLN A 434 1.91 0.30 16.16
N THR A 435 1.20 -0.62 16.78
CA THR A 435 1.44 -2.06 16.64
C THR A 435 0.17 -2.71 16.10
N LEU A 436 0.33 -3.53 15.06
CA LEU A 436 -0.76 -4.27 14.43
C LEU A 436 -0.38 -5.75 14.38
N THR A 437 -1.31 -6.61 14.76
CA THR A 437 -1.25 -8.05 14.49
C THR A 437 -2.25 -8.38 13.38
N GLU A 438 -2.17 -9.59 12.81
CA GLU A 438 -3.05 -10.01 11.71
C GLU A 438 -4.54 -9.94 12.09
N ASP A 439 -4.88 -10.28 13.34
CA ASP A 439 -6.26 -10.37 13.82
C ASP A 439 -6.78 -9.10 14.51
N SER A 440 -5.91 -8.13 14.85
CA SER A 440 -6.34 -6.97 15.63
C SER A 440 -5.34 -5.81 15.63
N MET A 441 -5.85 -4.60 15.88
CA MET A 441 -5.00 -3.49 16.28
C MET A 441 -4.61 -3.70 17.74
N ALA A 442 -3.32 -3.92 18.00
CA ALA A 442 -2.82 -4.06 19.36
C ALA A 442 -2.84 -2.68 20.04
N SER A 443 -2.10 -1.68 19.52
CA SER A 443 -2.08 -0.36 20.19
C SER A 443 -1.62 0.80 19.33
N SER A 444 -1.90 2.02 19.78
CA SER A 444 -1.38 3.26 19.21
C SER A 444 -1.01 4.25 20.32
N SER A 445 0.20 4.78 20.27
CA SER A 445 0.69 5.83 21.18
C SER A 445 1.26 6.99 20.37
N SER A 446 1.15 8.22 20.88
CA SER A 446 1.73 9.38 20.20
C SER A 446 2.32 10.37 21.19
N GLY A 447 3.41 11.02 20.81
CA GLY A 447 4.08 12.04 21.61
C GLY A 447 4.68 13.12 20.74
N ARG A 448 4.95 14.28 21.34
CA ARG A 448 5.79 15.31 20.72
C ARG A 448 7.24 15.06 21.09
N VAL A 449 8.11 15.23 20.11
CA VAL A 449 9.57 15.09 20.24
C VAL A 449 10.16 16.47 20.10
N THR A 450 10.88 16.93 21.11
CA THR A 450 11.52 18.26 21.11
C THR A 450 13.00 18.08 21.36
N CYS A 451 13.82 18.32 20.35
CA CYS A 451 15.27 18.36 20.50
C CYS A 451 15.77 19.81 20.55
N SER A 452 17.01 20.01 21.02
CA SER A 452 17.57 21.32 21.41
C SER A 452 17.65 22.35 20.26
N SER A 453 17.45 21.94 19.01
CA SER A 453 17.44 22.84 17.86
C SER A 453 16.04 23.19 17.36
N ALA A 454 15.84 24.44 16.94
CA ALA A 454 14.56 24.95 16.44
C ALA A 454 14.06 24.28 15.15
N THR A 455 14.85 23.39 14.54
CA THR A 455 14.45 22.58 13.39
C THR A 455 14.63 21.11 13.75
N ASN A 456 13.54 20.42 14.10
CA ASN A 456 13.48 18.95 14.20
C ASN A 456 13.60 18.28 12.81
N LYS A 457 14.43 18.82 11.92
CA LYS A 457 14.73 18.27 10.61
C LYS A 457 16.03 17.48 10.71
N PRO A 458 15.97 16.15 10.62
CA PRO A 458 17.19 15.38 10.63
C PRO A 458 18.08 15.69 9.42
N PRO A 459 19.38 15.54 9.58
CA PRO A 459 20.31 15.52 8.48
C PRO A 459 19.99 14.43 7.44
N THR A 460 20.35 14.74 6.20
CA THR A 460 19.82 14.14 4.97
C THR A 460 20.46 12.81 4.56
N ARG A 461 21.43 12.28 5.30
CA ARG A 461 22.07 10.99 5.00
C ARG A 461 22.52 10.34 6.29
N GLY A 462 22.27 9.05 6.43
CA GLY A 462 22.61 8.30 7.63
C GLY A 462 22.80 6.81 7.36
N VAL A 463 23.15 6.09 8.42
CA VAL A 463 23.21 4.63 8.43
C VAL A 463 22.06 4.13 9.29
N LEU A 464 21.27 3.23 8.74
CA LEU A 464 20.23 2.50 9.47
C LEU A 464 20.78 1.12 9.81
N THR A 465 21.07 0.89 11.08
CA THR A 465 21.51 -0.40 11.60
C THR A 465 20.29 -1.15 12.13
N VAL A 466 20.07 -2.39 11.70
CA VAL A 466 18.99 -3.26 12.18
C VAL A 466 19.57 -4.39 13.02
N GLY A 467 18.94 -4.73 14.14
CA GLY A 467 19.35 -5.81 15.05
C GLY A 467 20.32 -5.41 16.16
N SER A 468 20.97 -4.23 16.05
CA SER A 468 21.93 -3.72 17.04
C SER A 468 22.03 -2.19 16.97
N LEU A 469 22.82 -1.58 17.86
CA LEU A 469 23.20 -0.17 17.78
C LEU A 469 24.32 0.04 16.75
N SER A 470 24.26 1.18 16.04
CA SER A 470 25.35 1.67 15.21
C SER A 470 26.50 2.15 16.11
N ASP A 471 27.63 1.47 15.99
CA ASP A 471 28.70 1.46 16.98
C ASP A 471 29.79 2.49 16.63
N THR A 472 29.44 3.79 16.66
CA THR A 472 30.42 4.85 16.37
C THR A 472 30.81 5.75 17.55
N SER A 473 30.14 5.66 18.71
CA SER A 473 30.50 6.54 19.85
C SER A 473 30.11 6.07 21.25
N LEU A 474 29.46 4.91 21.44
CA LEU A 474 29.12 4.47 22.79
C LEU A 474 30.35 3.95 23.52
N GLN A 475 30.84 4.81 24.40
CA GLN A 475 31.82 4.53 25.43
C GLN A 475 31.56 3.18 26.12
N ARG A 476 32.66 2.47 26.37
CA ARG A 476 32.80 1.32 27.28
C ARG A 476 31.83 1.43 28.47
N GLY A 477 30.73 0.68 28.47
CA GLY A 477 29.89 0.56 29.66
C GLY A 477 28.46 0.06 29.46
N SER A 478 27.79 0.45 28.37
CA SER A 478 26.40 0.02 28.12
C SER A 478 26.37 -1.17 27.15
N ARG A 479 26.20 -2.38 27.68
CA ARG A 479 25.91 -3.60 26.90
C ARG A 479 24.46 -3.54 26.42
N SER A 480 24.14 -2.74 25.41
CA SER A 480 22.82 -2.83 24.78
C SER A 480 22.68 -4.19 24.11
N VAL A 481 21.66 -4.96 24.51
CA VAL A 481 21.34 -6.24 23.89
C VAL A 481 20.71 -5.99 22.52
N GLY A 482 21.16 -6.70 21.49
CA GLY A 482 20.54 -6.63 20.15
C GLY A 482 19.14 -7.23 20.15
N PHE A 483 18.39 -7.08 19.07
CA PHE A 483 17.07 -7.71 18.94
C PHE A 483 17.18 -9.23 18.75
N ARG A 484 16.35 -10.00 19.44
CA ARG A 484 16.20 -11.46 19.25
C ARG A 484 14.86 -11.77 18.59
N GLY A 485 14.88 -12.33 17.38
CA GLY A 485 13.66 -12.70 16.68
C GLY A 485 13.78 -12.65 15.17
N ASN A 486 12.68 -12.94 14.48
CA ASN A 486 12.61 -12.77 13.04
C ASN A 486 12.24 -11.31 12.71
N ILE A 487 12.83 -10.79 11.64
CA ILE A 487 12.56 -9.45 11.12
C ILE A 487 12.35 -9.55 9.61
N ALA A 488 11.32 -8.87 9.11
CA ALA A 488 10.95 -8.89 7.71
C ALA A 488 10.52 -7.51 7.21
N CYS A 489 10.76 -7.24 5.92
CA CYS A 489 10.10 -6.18 5.18
C CYS A 489 10.21 -4.78 5.81
N LEU A 490 11.43 -4.27 5.95
CA LEU A 490 11.67 -2.91 6.45
C LEU A 490 11.45 -1.91 5.32
N THR A 491 10.54 -0.97 5.52
CA THR A 491 10.14 -0.01 4.48
C THR A 491 10.04 1.40 5.03
N ILE A 492 10.49 2.37 4.22
CA ILE A 492 10.38 3.80 4.52
C ILE A 492 9.54 4.46 3.45
N PHE A 493 8.53 5.23 3.86
CA PHE A 493 7.66 5.99 2.98
C PHE A 493 7.78 7.49 3.23
N ASN A 494 7.60 8.28 2.17
CA ASN A 494 7.62 9.75 2.23
C ASN A 494 6.30 10.42 2.68
N GLN A 495 5.30 9.64 3.06
CA GLN A 495 4.03 10.16 3.56
C GLN A 495 3.39 9.20 4.57
N ASN A 496 2.36 9.70 5.26
CA ASN A 496 1.54 8.88 6.14
C ASN A 496 0.73 7.89 5.29
N THR A 497 0.83 6.61 5.61
CA THR A 497 0.09 5.54 4.96
C THR A 497 -1.19 5.30 5.78
N ASP A 498 -2.37 5.17 5.15
CA ASP A 498 -3.53 4.67 5.89
C ASP A 498 -3.21 3.30 6.52
N ARG A 499 -3.69 3.02 7.74
CA ARG A 499 -3.16 1.93 8.58
C ARG A 499 -3.45 0.53 8.04
N LEU A 500 -4.69 0.31 7.57
CA LEU A 500 -5.11 -0.97 6.97
C LEU A 500 -4.47 -1.13 5.59
N THR A 501 -4.37 -0.01 4.88
CA THR A 501 -3.67 0.09 3.61
C THR A 501 -2.18 -0.19 3.78
N ALA A 502 -1.55 0.23 4.88
CA ALA A 502 -0.14 0.03 5.20
C ALA A 502 0.19 -1.45 5.37
N PHE A 503 -0.55 -2.16 6.23
CA PHE A 503 -0.35 -3.60 6.46
C PHE A 503 -0.50 -4.38 5.15
N LYS A 504 -1.60 -4.18 4.43
CA LYS A 504 -1.88 -4.90 3.17
C LYS A 504 -0.92 -4.51 2.04
N ASN A 505 -0.60 -3.23 1.89
CA ASN A 505 0.34 -2.77 0.87
C ASN A 505 1.74 -3.29 1.17
N LEU A 506 2.20 -3.21 2.41
CA LEU A 506 3.52 -3.69 2.81
C LEU A 506 3.62 -5.21 2.60
N GLN A 507 2.62 -5.96 3.06
CA GLN A 507 2.55 -7.40 2.86
C GLN A 507 2.60 -7.73 1.36
N ARG A 508 1.74 -7.10 0.55
CA ARG A 508 1.71 -7.25 -0.91
C ARG A 508 3.04 -6.90 -1.56
N GLN A 509 3.67 -5.80 -1.17
CA GLN A 509 4.93 -5.34 -1.74
C GLN A 509 6.08 -6.29 -1.40
N CYS A 510 6.06 -6.91 -0.21
CA CYS A 510 7.08 -7.87 0.19
C CYS A 510 6.84 -9.29 -0.33
N THR A 511 5.59 -9.69 -0.58
CA THR A 511 5.28 -10.96 -1.24
C THR A 511 5.49 -10.88 -2.75
N ASN A 512 5.13 -9.78 -3.42
CA ASN A 512 5.23 -9.62 -4.88
C ASN A 512 6.66 -9.48 -5.43
N LEU A 513 7.69 -9.56 -4.60
CA LEU A 513 9.10 -9.58 -5.03
C LEU A 513 9.50 -10.93 -5.67
N ASP A 514 8.54 -11.72 -6.15
CA ASP A 514 8.70 -12.96 -6.93
C ASP A 514 9.38 -12.74 -8.28
N ASN A 515 9.41 -11.50 -8.79
CA ASN A 515 9.91 -11.19 -10.14
C ASN A 515 11.31 -10.57 -10.20
N LEU A 516 11.95 -10.30 -9.06
CA LEU A 516 13.33 -9.84 -9.03
C LEU A 516 14.25 -11.06 -8.94
N GLU A 517 14.59 -11.62 -10.11
CA GLU A 517 15.72 -12.55 -10.27
C GLU A 517 17.02 -11.84 -9.86
N LEU A 518 17.29 -11.78 -8.57
CA LEU A 518 18.62 -11.44 -8.06
C LEU A 518 19.49 -12.67 -8.30
N SER A 519 20.38 -12.55 -9.29
CA SER A 519 21.46 -13.48 -9.66
C SER A 519 21.77 -14.50 -8.55
N GLU A 520 21.29 -15.72 -8.79
CA GLU A 520 21.52 -16.91 -7.96
C GLU A 520 23.02 -17.16 -7.77
N ASP A 521 23.48 -17.16 -6.51
CA ASP A 521 24.22 -18.31 -6.02
C ASP A 521 23.73 -18.66 -4.60
N PRO A 522 22.65 -19.46 -4.48
CA PRO A 522 22.13 -19.90 -3.18
C PRO A 522 23.12 -20.79 -2.39
N ASP A 523 24.24 -21.20 -3.01
CA ASP A 523 25.21 -22.12 -2.43
C ASP A 523 26.43 -21.47 -1.78
N GLU A 524 26.64 -20.15 -1.89
CA GLU A 524 27.72 -19.50 -1.13
C GLU A 524 27.39 -19.42 0.38
N CYS A 525 26.11 -19.46 0.75
CA CYS A 525 25.69 -19.34 2.14
C CYS A 525 25.57 -20.62 2.96
N SER A 526 25.63 -21.78 2.32
CA SER A 526 25.82 -23.06 3.00
C SER A 526 27.27 -23.25 3.49
N ARG A 527 28.18 -22.33 3.12
CA ARG A 527 29.60 -22.32 3.52
C ARG A 527 29.96 -21.03 4.24
N SER A 528 29.43 -20.82 5.44
CA SER A 528 29.98 -19.80 6.35
C SER A 528 31.52 -19.93 6.35
N PRO A 529 32.28 -18.91 5.90
CA PRO A 529 33.73 -19.00 5.95
C PRO A 529 34.13 -19.27 7.40
N PRO A 530 35.09 -20.19 7.65
CA PRO A 530 35.49 -20.53 9.00
C PRO A 530 35.91 -19.24 9.70
N MET A 531 35.25 -18.96 10.83
CA MET A 531 35.35 -17.69 11.57
C MET A 531 36.70 -17.56 12.30
N ARG A 532 37.80 -17.63 11.55
CA ARG A 532 39.16 -17.90 12.04
C ARG A 532 39.74 -16.76 12.89
N GLU A 533 39.21 -15.55 12.81
CA GLU A 533 39.78 -14.35 13.47
C GLU A 533 39.02 -13.85 14.72
N ARG A 534 38.10 -14.64 15.27
CA ARG A 534 37.28 -14.21 16.43
C ARG A 534 38.01 -14.28 17.78
N LYS A 535 37.91 -13.21 18.58
CA LYS A 535 38.29 -13.20 20.00
C LYS A 535 37.06 -13.52 20.85
N PHE A 536 37.24 -14.36 21.88
CA PHE A 536 36.20 -14.62 22.87
C PHE A 536 36.47 -13.81 24.13
N VAL A 537 35.42 -13.17 24.62
CA VAL A 537 35.44 -12.44 25.88
C VAL A 537 34.61 -13.20 26.91
N LYS A 538 35.10 -13.22 28.14
CA LYS A 538 34.38 -13.80 29.27
C LYS A 538 33.20 -12.88 29.58
N ALA A 539 31.99 -13.38 29.34
CA ALA A 539 30.78 -12.60 29.55
C ALA A 539 30.37 -12.61 31.03
N ALA A 540 30.44 -13.77 31.68
CA ALA A 540 30.06 -13.98 33.08
C ALA A 540 30.79 -15.17 33.73
N VAL A 541 30.78 -15.17 35.07
CA VAL A 541 31.18 -16.31 35.92
C VAL A 541 29.91 -16.95 36.48
N ASP A 542 29.94 -18.26 36.66
CA ASP A 542 28.86 -19.07 37.24
C ASP A 542 27.54 -19.00 36.45
N LYS A 543 27.60 -19.11 35.12
CA LYS A 543 26.43 -19.01 34.24
C LYS A 543 26.43 -20.09 33.16
N GLN A 544 25.27 -20.64 32.86
CA GLN A 544 25.02 -21.50 31.69
C GLN A 544 23.72 -21.11 30.98
N PRO A 545 23.55 -21.45 29.69
CA PRO A 545 22.28 -21.26 28.99
C PRO A 545 21.10 -22.00 29.62
N GLN A 546 19.98 -21.30 29.77
CA GLN A 546 18.71 -21.83 30.23
C GLN A 546 17.89 -22.32 29.03
N GLN A 547 17.40 -23.57 29.09
CA GLN A 547 16.44 -24.16 28.13
C GLN A 547 16.87 -24.21 26.65
N GLN A 548 18.16 -24.01 26.34
CA GLN A 548 18.67 -24.13 24.98
C GLN A 548 19.62 -25.31 24.87
N ASP A 549 19.29 -26.27 24.00
CA ASP A 549 20.17 -27.41 23.74
C ASP A 549 21.50 -26.91 23.16
N PRO A 550 22.64 -27.32 23.72
CA PRO A 550 23.94 -27.00 23.19
C PRO A 550 24.09 -27.58 21.78
N LEU A 551 24.79 -26.87 20.89
CA LEU A 551 25.16 -27.38 19.57
C LEU A 551 25.95 -28.69 19.69
N ALA A 552 26.81 -28.76 20.71
CA ALA A 552 27.52 -29.96 21.12
C ALA A 552 28.09 -29.75 22.52
N CYS A 553 28.10 -30.79 23.34
CA CYS A 553 28.92 -30.85 24.55
C CYS A 553 29.97 -31.95 24.41
N TYR A 554 31.16 -31.71 24.95
CA TYR A 554 32.22 -32.71 24.98
C TYR A 554 33.23 -32.43 26.11
N PRO A 555 33.98 -33.46 26.52
CA PRO A 555 35.12 -33.27 27.41
C PRO A 555 36.19 -32.37 26.77
N ALA A 556 36.59 -31.32 27.46
CA ALA A 556 37.66 -30.41 27.08
C ALA A 556 38.62 -30.20 28.26
N ALA A 557 39.89 -30.55 28.05
CA ALA A 557 40.93 -30.43 29.09
C ALA A 557 41.30 -28.97 29.42
N SER A 558 40.90 -28.00 28.59
CA SER A 558 41.15 -26.58 28.84
C SER A 558 40.19 -25.67 28.08
N LEU A 559 40.10 -24.43 28.58
CA LEU A 559 39.44 -23.31 27.90
C LEU A 559 39.95 -23.11 26.47
N ILE A 560 41.25 -23.31 26.23
CA ILE A 560 41.87 -23.13 24.91
C ILE A 560 41.28 -24.14 23.92
N VAL A 561 41.11 -25.40 24.33
CA VAL A 561 40.51 -26.45 23.48
C VAL A 561 39.05 -26.11 23.17
N CYS A 562 38.30 -25.67 24.18
CA CYS A 562 36.90 -25.27 24.03
C CYS A 562 36.75 -24.11 23.02
N SER A 563 37.54 -23.05 23.19
CA SER A 563 37.54 -21.90 22.27
C SER A 563 37.99 -22.27 20.85
N TYR A 564 39.01 -23.13 20.71
CA TYR A 564 39.50 -23.57 19.40
C TYR A 564 38.41 -24.30 18.62
N ARG A 565 37.69 -25.22 19.26
CA ARG A 565 36.60 -25.93 18.62
C ARG A 565 35.43 -25.02 18.28
N CYS A 566 35.10 -24.06 19.15
CA CYS A 566 34.11 -23.06 18.82
C CYS A 566 34.50 -22.23 17.58
N ARG A 567 35.78 -21.81 17.44
CA ARG A 567 36.26 -21.09 16.24
C ARG A 567 36.08 -21.87 14.93
N HIS A 568 36.09 -23.20 15.00
CA HIS A 568 36.00 -24.07 13.82
C HIS A 568 34.59 -24.64 13.61
N GLY A 569 33.66 -24.40 14.55
CA GLY A 569 32.26 -24.78 14.39
C GLY A 569 31.52 -23.74 13.55
N ALA A 570 30.86 -24.18 12.47
CA ALA A 570 30.15 -23.29 11.54
C ALA A 570 29.07 -22.40 12.22
N LEU A 571 28.53 -22.86 13.34
CA LEU A 571 27.48 -22.18 14.10
C LEU A 571 27.92 -21.76 15.52
N CYS A 572 29.16 -22.03 15.94
CA CYS A 572 29.54 -21.75 17.33
C CYS A 572 29.95 -20.28 17.52
N ARG A 573 29.28 -19.61 18.44
CA ARG A 573 29.46 -18.17 18.73
C ARG A 573 29.56 -17.87 20.22
N ALA A 574 29.25 -18.85 21.04
CA ALA A 574 29.52 -18.83 22.47
C ALA A 574 29.84 -20.23 22.95
N PHE A 575 30.47 -20.34 24.11
CA PHE A 575 30.66 -21.62 24.76
C PHE A 575 30.65 -21.46 26.28
N SER A 576 30.19 -22.49 26.98
CA SER A 576 30.41 -22.63 28.40
C SER A 576 31.59 -23.58 28.65
N TYR A 577 32.37 -23.28 29.68
CA TYR A 577 33.48 -24.12 30.11
C TYR A 577 33.41 -24.30 31.63
N CYS A 578 33.23 -25.54 32.07
CA CYS A 578 33.30 -25.94 33.48
C CYS A 578 34.66 -26.61 33.73
N PRO A 579 35.60 -25.94 34.42
CA PRO A 579 36.93 -26.51 34.68
C PRO A 579 36.87 -27.75 35.56
N ASP A 580 35.96 -27.78 36.53
CA ASP A 580 35.85 -28.85 37.52
C ASP A 580 35.36 -30.16 36.88
N GLN A 581 34.51 -30.06 35.87
CA GLN A 581 33.97 -31.19 35.11
C GLN A 581 34.75 -31.48 33.83
N ALA A 582 35.73 -30.61 33.49
CA ALA A 582 36.41 -30.59 32.19
C ALA A 582 35.41 -30.68 31.02
N GLU A 583 34.27 -29.98 31.13
CA GLU A 583 33.20 -30.03 30.15
C GLU A 583 33.12 -28.71 29.38
N CYS A 584 32.94 -28.83 28.07
CA CYS A 584 32.75 -27.71 27.15
C CYS A 584 31.48 -27.93 26.37
N CYS A 585 30.59 -26.93 26.42
CA CYS A 585 29.38 -26.91 25.62
C CYS A 585 29.41 -25.72 24.67
N LEU A 586 29.16 -25.99 23.39
CA LEU A 586 29.15 -25.00 22.32
C LEU A 586 27.73 -24.52 22.08
N TYR A 587 27.58 -23.22 21.85
CA TYR A 587 26.29 -22.59 21.65
C TYR A 587 26.32 -21.64 20.46
N ASP A 588 25.12 -21.44 19.93
CA ASP A 588 24.87 -20.57 18.81
C ASP A 588 24.61 -19.10 19.22
N TYR A 589 25.26 -18.64 20.30
CA TYR A 589 25.00 -17.40 21.04
C TYR A 589 23.73 -17.44 21.91
N VAL A 590 23.90 -17.08 23.18
CA VAL A 590 22.86 -16.97 24.22
C VAL A 590 23.01 -15.61 24.90
N THR A 591 21.93 -14.85 24.99
CA THR A 591 21.87 -13.55 25.66
C THR A 591 22.02 -13.71 27.17
N GLU A 592 22.40 -12.64 27.89
CA GLU A 592 22.51 -12.68 29.35
C GLU A 592 21.22 -13.10 30.04
N ALA A 593 20.07 -12.66 29.52
CA ALA A 593 18.76 -13.03 30.05
C ALA A 593 18.38 -14.50 29.79
N GLY A 594 19.05 -15.16 28.85
CA GLY A 594 18.95 -16.61 28.63
C GLY A 594 19.95 -17.42 29.46
N LEU A 595 20.65 -16.82 30.42
CA LEU A 595 21.61 -17.51 31.28
C LEU A 595 21.05 -17.73 32.70
N GLU A 596 21.13 -18.96 33.18
CA GLU A 596 20.89 -19.32 34.58
C GLU A 596 22.20 -19.45 35.36
N GLU A 597 22.12 -19.31 36.68
CA GLU A 597 23.29 -19.49 37.55
C GLU A 597 23.70 -20.96 37.63
N GLN A 598 24.97 -21.22 37.37
CA GLN A 598 25.59 -22.52 37.56
C GLN A 598 27.01 -22.34 38.07
N ILE A 599 27.19 -22.63 39.35
CA ILE A 599 28.47 -22.48 40.04
C ILE A 599 29.56 -23.30 39.33
N GLY A 600 30.72 -22.67 39.09
CA GLY A 600 31.89 -23.27 38.47
C GLY A 600 31.91 -23.19 36.94
N THR A 601 30.85 -22.70 36.29
CA THR A 601 30.77 -22.63 34.83
C THR A 601 31.04 -21.22 34.31
N PHE A 602 31.98 -21.09 33.38
CA PHE A 602 32.29 -19.81 32.75
C PHE A 602 31.66 -19.71 31.37
N TYR A 603 31.02 -18.58 31.08
CA TYR A 603 30.41 -18.33 29.78
C TYR A 603 31.21 -17.31 28.96
N TYR A 604 31.50 -17.67 27.70
CA TYR A 604 32.30 -16.87 26.78
C TYR A 604 31.53 -16.61 25.49
N THR A 605 31.61 -15.39 24.98
CA THR A 605 30.97 -14.96 23.74
C THR A 605 31.99 -14.35 22.80
N VAL A 606 31.70 -14.35 21.50
CA VAL A 606 32.54 -13.64 20.52
C VAL A 606 32.44 -12.13 20.76
N SER A 607 33.59 -11.44 20.75
CA SER A 607 33.70 -9.98 20.74
C SER A 607 33.82 -9.44 19.32
N ARG A 608 33.21 -8.28 19.05
CA ARG A 608 33.55 -7.43 17.91
C ARG A 608 34.99 -6.89 18.08
N ILE A 609 35.77 -6.79 16.99
CA ILE A 609 37.12 -6.20 17.00
C ILE A 609 37.03 -4.73 16.63
#